data_AF-A0A9Q3J099-F1
#
_entry.id   AF-A0A9Q3J099-F1
#
_cell.length_a   1.000
_cell.length_b   1.000
_cell.length_c   1.000
_cell.angle_alpha   90.00
_cell.angle_beta   90.00
_cell.angle_gamma   90.00
#
_symmetry.space_group_name_H-M   'P 1'
#
loop_
_entity.id
_entity.type
_entity.pdbx_description
1 polymer ?
#
loop_
_entity_poly.entity_id
_entity_poly.type
_entity_poly.pdbx_seq_one_letter_code
_entity_poly.pdbx_strand_id
1 'polypeptide(L)'
;MDLPPSSYHDSLEELCDEEEEPEEVETMIKVVTSVYHQYLDVFSKVKAEKLPPHCACDHHIKLEGFLPPVGVIYSLSNQKSDTLRSYISENVEKGFIWPSSSSTGAPVFFVKKKYGGLRLCVDYHKLKAVTRRNKYPVFNGSSIFSKIDLRGAYNLLRIKEGV
;
A
#
# COMPACT_ATOMS: atom_id res chain seq x y z
N MET A 1 9.95 34.56 -26.72
CA MET A 1 10.39 33.16 -26.74
C MET A 1 9.52 32.44 -25.74
N ASP A 2 8.41 31.93 -26.24
CA ASP A 2 7.31 31.40 -25.46
C ASP A 2 7.66 29.99 -24.96
N LEU A 3 7.45 29.77 -23.66
CA LEU A 3 7.60 28.47 -23.02
C LEU A 3 6.46 27.55 -23.48
N PRO A 4 6.73 26.28 -23.82
CA PRO A 4 5.67 25.35 -24.17
C PRO A 4 4.82 24.99 -22.94
N PRO A 5 3.52 24.71 -23.12
CA PRO A 5 2.63 24.37 -22.02
C PRO A 5 2.96 23.00 -21.43
N SER A 6 2.81 22.92 -20.11
CA SER A 6 2.86 21.75 -19.24
C SER A 6 2.23 20.50 -19.88
N SER A 7 3.05 19.52 -20.24
CA SER A 7 2.64 18.20 -20.74
C SER A 7 2.25 17.22 -19.62
N TYR A 8 1.88 17.73 -18.43
CA TYR A 8 1.55 16.90 -17.27
C TYR A 8 0.08 16.49 -17.17
N HIS A 9 -0.75 16.83 -18.16
CA HIS A 9 -2.20 16.67 -18.03
C HIS A 9 -2.83 15.52 -18.82
N ASP A 10 -2.04 14.65 -19.47
CA ASP A 10 -2.59 13.74 -20.49
C ASP A 10 -2.20 12.26 -20.33
N SER A 11 -2.11 11.76 -19.09
CA SER A 11 -1.89 10.33 -18.84
C SER A 11 -2.60 9.78 -17.61
N LEU A 12 -3.78 10.32 -17.30
CA LEU A 12 -4.66 9.82 -16.22
C LEU A 12 -6.10 9.54 -16.69
N GLU A 13 -6.33 9.42 -17.99
CA GLU A 13 -7.59 8.91 -18.55
C GLU A 13 -7.37 7.54 -19.16
N GLU A 14 -7.13 6.55 -18.31
CA GLU A 14 -7.51 5.16 -18.61
C GLU A 14 -7.66 4.39 -17.29
N LEU A 15 -8.66 4.78 -16.51
CA LEU A 15 -9.19 3.96 -15.43
C LEU A 15 -10.48 3.34 -15.95
N CYS A 16 -10.42 2.04 -16.25
CA CYS A 16 -11.59 1.25 -16.61
C CYS A 16 -12.73 1.51 -15.62
N ASP A 17 -13.87 1.95 -16.16
CA ASP A 17 -15.14 2.05 -15.47
C ASP A 17 -15.58 0.66 -15.01
N GLU A 18 -15.20 0.30 -13.78
CA GLU A 18 -15.89 -0.77 -13.07
C GLU A 18 -17.06 -0.14 -12.33
N GLU A 19 -18.27 -0.43 -12.82
CA GLU A 19 -19.52 0.01 -12.22
C GLU A 19 -19.60 -0.46 -10.77
N GLU A 20 -19.70 0.48 -9.84
CA GLU A 20 -19.87 0.19 -8.41
C GLU A 20 -21.29 -0.31 -8.16
N GLU A 21 -21.42 -1.39 -7.38
CA GLU A 21 -22.71 -1.95 -7.00
C GLU A 21 -23.60 -0.89 -6.35
N PRO A 22 -24.86 -0.72 -6.78
CA PRO A 22 -25.71 0.40 -6.39
C PRO A 22 -25.98 0.48 -4.88
N GLU A 23 -25.92 -0.66 -4.18
CA GLU A 23 -26.10 -0.73 -2.73
C GLU A 23 -24.93 -0.09 -1.96
N GLU A 24 -23.69 -0.21 -2.45
CA GLU A 24 -22.53 0.40 -1.79
C GLU A 24 -22.56 1.93 -1.90
N VAL A 25 -22.90 2.44 -3.09
CA VAL A 25 -23.00 3.88 -3.35
C VAL A 25 -24.06 4.53 -2.44
N GLU A 26 -25.21 3.88 -2.26
CA GLU A 26 -26.26 4.41 -1.38
C GLU A 26 -25.82 4.46 0.10
N THR A 27 -25.07 3.46 0.57
CA THR A 27 -24.51 3.50 1.93
C THR A 27 -23.46 4.60 2.08
N MET A 28 -22.65 4.87 1.05
CA MET A 28 -21.62 5.90 1.07
C MET A 28 -22.22 7.30 1.08
N ILE A 29 -23.28 7.55 0.29
CA ILE A 29 -24.01 8.84 0.29
C ILE A 29 -24.58 9.17 1.68
N LYS A 30 -25.01 8.14 2.43
CA LYS A 30 -25.54 8.31 3.80
C LYS A 30 -24.46 8.66 4.83
N VAL A 31 -23.24 8.18 4.65
CA VAL A 31 -22.12 8.40 5.60
C VAL A 31 -21.33 9.66 5.26
N VAL A 32 -21.12 9.94 3.97
CA VAL A 32 -20.31 11.05 3.47
C VAL A 32 -21.13 12.34 3.47
N THR A 33 -20.56 13.41 3.99
CA THR A 33 -21.19 14.74 3.98
C THR A 33 -21.42 15.20 2.53
N SER A 34 -22.54 15.87 2.26
CA SER A 34 -22.93 16.33 0.92
C SER A 34 -21.87 17.13 0.16
N VAL A 35 -21.03 17.88 0.89
CA VAL A 35 -19.90 18.63 0.33
C VAL A 35 -18.88 17.73 -0.39
N TYR A 36 -18.77 16.47 0.00
CA TYR A 36 -17.84 15.50 -0.56
C TYR A 36 -18.51 14.49 -1.51
N HIS A 37 -19.78 14.70 -1.88
CA HIS A 37 -20.48 13.79 -2.80
C HIS A 37 -19.84 13.73 -4.20
N GLN A 38 -19.12 14.78 -4.60
CA GLN A 38 -18.34 14.78 -5.84
C GLN A 38 -17.09 13.87 -5.79
N TYR A 39 -16.68 13.40 -4.61
CA TYR A 39 -15.51 12.54 -4.39
C TYR A 39 -15.88 11.18 -3.80
N LEU A 40 -17.11 10.70 -4.04
CA LEU A 40 -17.58 9.43 -3.51
C LEU A 40 -16.67 8.27 -3.93
N ASP A 41 -16.14 8.33 -5.14
CA ASP A 41 -15.18 7.38 -5.69
C ASP A 41 -13.94 7.18 -4.79
N VAL A 42 -13.44 8.24 -4.15
CA VAL A 42 -12.26 8.17 -3.25
C VAL A 42 -12.55 7.35 -1.99
N PHE A 43 -13.81 7.24 -1.59
CA PHE A 43 -14.22 6.46 -0.41
C PHE A 43 -14.51 4.99 -0.74
N SER A 44 -14.41 4.60 -2.02
CA SER A 44 -14.69 3.24 -2.49
C SER A 44 -13.68 2.24 -1.93
N LYS A 45 -14.19 1.17 -1.33
CA LYS A 45 -13.34 0.11 -0.76
C LYS A 45 -12.66 -0.69 -1.87
N VAL A 46 -13.41 -0.97 -2.94
CA VAL A 46 -12.94 -1.76 -4.07
C VAL A 46 -11.79 -1.03 -4.76
N LYS A 47 -11.93 0.27 -5.02
CA LYS A 47 -10.86 1.09 -5.61
C LYS A 47 -9.62 1.16 -4.72
N ALA A 48 -9.81 1.29 -3.40
CA ALA A 48 -8.69 1.28 -2.45
C ALA A 48 -7.93 -0.06 -2.37
N GLU A 49 -8.55 -1.15 -2.83
CA GLU A 49 -7.94 -2.48 -2.84
C GLU A 49 -7.25 -2.81 -4.17
N LYS A 50 -7.33 -1.93 -5.18
CA LYS A 50 -6.61 -2.07 -6.44
C LYS A 50 -5.18 -1.54 -6.32
N LEU A 51 -4.23 -2.30 -6.84
CA LEU A 51 -2.83 -1.88 -6.89
C LEU A 51 -2.68 -0.78 -7.97
N PRO A 52 -2.08 0.38 -7.66
CA PRO A 52 -1.95 1.47 -8.62
C PRO A 52 -1.03 1.10 -9.79
N PRO A 53 -1.21 1.74 -10.96
CA PRO A 53 -0.30 1.57 -12.08
C PRO A 53 1.10 2.08 -11.74
N HIS A 54 2.10 1.57 -12.46
CA HIS A 54 3.48 2.05 -12.36
C HIS A 54 3.57 3.51 -12.80
N CYS A 55 4.25 4.35 -12.02
CA CYS A 55 4.48 5.76 -12.31
C CYS A 55 5.96 6.13 -12.24
N ALA A 56 6.31 7.31 -12.75
CA ALA A 56 7.66 7.88 -12.57
C ALA A 56 8.07 8.04 -11.09
N CYS A 57 7.08 8.03 -10.19
CA CYS A 57 7.17 8.19 -8.76
C CYS A 57 7.26 6.88 -7.95
N ASP A 58 7.41 5.72 -8.60
CA ASP A 58 7.46 4.43 -7.92
C ASP A 58 8.49 4.40 -6.78
N HIS A 59 8.10 3.76 -5.68
CA HIS A 59 8.92 3.67 -4.50
C HIS A 59 10.13 2.77 -4.75
N HIS A 60 11.32 3.36 -4.73
CA HIS A 60 12.58 2.66 -4.93
C HIS A 60 13.32 2.48 -3.59
N ILE A 61 13.52 1.23 -3.21
CA ILE A 61 14.27 0.86 -2.01
C ILE A 61 15.76 0.86 -2.34
N LYS A 62 16.45 1.96 -1.99
CA LYS A 62 17.90 2.10 -2.21
C LYS A 62 18.66 1.29 -1.16
N LEU A 63 19.49 0.36 -1.61
CA LEU A 63 20.32 -0.48 -0.75
C LEU A 63 21.76 0.04 -0.72
N GLU A 64 22.36 0.08 0.46
CA GLU A 64 23.74 0.40 0.76
C GLU A 64 24.39 -0.86 1.36
N GLY A 65 25.04 -1.65 0.51
CA GLY A 65 25.75 -2.88 0.91
C GLY A 65 25.17 -4.16 0.32
N PHE A 66 25.56 -5.30 0.89
CA PHE A 66 25.13 -6.62 0.42
C PHE A 66 23.71 -6.94 0.86
N LEU A 67 22.98 -7.67 0.00
CA LEU A 67 21.67 -8.19 0.33
C LEU A 67 21.75 -9.15 1.52
N PRO A 68 20.83 -9.04 2.50
CA PRO A 68 20.81 -9.98 3.60
C PRO A 68 20.39 -11.37 3.08
N PRO A 69 20.97 -12.46 3.59
CA PRO A 69 20.53 -13.80 3.24
C PRO A 69 19.09 -14.04 3.72
N VAL A 70 18.44 -15.06 3.15
CA VAL A 70 17.10 -15.50 3.59
C VAL A 70 17.10 -15.75 5.10
N GLY A 71 16.20 -15.06 5.81
CA GLY A 71 16.05 -15.17 7.25
C GLY A 71 15.50 -16.54 7.69
N VAL A 72 15.75 -16.89 8.96
CA VAL A 72 15.18 -18.10 9.58
C VAL A 72 13.68 -17.93 9.72
N ILE A 73 12.90 -18.87 9.18
CA ILE A 73 11.44 -18.88 9.31
C ILE A 73 11.08 -19.24 10.77
N TYR A 74 10.31 -18.37 11.43
CA TYR A 74 9.84 -18.64 12.78
C TYR A 74 8.80 -19.77 12.79
N SER A 75 8.86 -20.65 13.79
CA SER A 75 7.87 -21.70 13.96
C SER A 75 6.49 -21.10 14.26
N LEU A 76 5.48 -21.57 13.51
CA LEU A 76 4.09 -21.13 13.63
C LEU A 76 3.23 -22.30 14.14
N SER A 77 2.29 -21.99 15.05
CA SER A 77 1.23 -22.94 15.41
C SER A 77 0.25 -23.10 14.26
N ASN A 78 -0.53 -24.19 14.24
CA ASN A 78 -1.52 -24.47 13.18
C ASN A 78 -2.44 -23.26 12.91
N GLN A 79 -3.01 -22.67 13.96
CA GLN A 79 -3.86 -21.48 13.83
C GLN A 79 -3.14 -20.29 13.14
N LYS A 80 -1.85 -20.07 13.44
CA LYS A 80 -1.07 -18.99 12.81
C LYS A 80 -0.75 -19.33 11.35
N SER A 81 -0.47 -20.60 11.05
CA SER A 81 -0.24 -21.08 9.69
C SER A 81 -1.48 -20.95 8.81
N ASP A 82 -2.65 -21.27 9.33
CA ASP A 82 -3.91 -21.10 8.59
C ASP A 82 -4.20 -19.62 8.32
N THR A 83 -4.02 -18.77 9.34
CA THR A 83 -4.14 -17.32 9.19
C THR A 83 -3.15 -16.77 8.15
N LEU A 84 -1.91 -17.29 8.13
CA LEU A 84 -0.90 -16.90 7.15
C LEU A 84 -1.31 -17.29 5.73
N ARG A 85 -1.84 -18.50 5.54
CA ARG A 85 -2.31 -18.97 4.22
C ARG A 85 -3.46 -18.12 3.70
N SER A 86 -4.48 -17.85 4.52
CA SER A 86 -5.60 -16.97 4.13
C SER A 86 -5.10 -15.57 3.74
N TYR A 87 -4.21 -14.99 4.55
CA TYR A 87 -3.62 -13.69 4.24
C TYR A 87 -2.86 -13.69 2.91
N ILE A 88 -2.05 -14.72 2.64
CA ILE A 88 -1.30 -14.82 1.38
C ILE A 88 -2.26 -14.92 0.21
N SER A 89 -3.26 -15.81 0.25
CA SER A 89 -4.23 -15.98 -0.83
C SER A 89 -4.97 -14.68 -1.14
N GLU A 90 -5.49 -13.99 -0.12
CA GLU A 90 -6.20 -12.71 -0.29
C GLU A 90 -5.31 -11.62 -0.90
N ASN A 91 -4.03 -11.52 -0.50
CA ASN A 91 -3.14 -10.46 -1.01
C ASN A 91 -2.58 -10.79 -2.39
N VAL A 92 -2.50 -12.08 -2.77
CA VAL A 92 -2.17 -12.50 -4.13
C VAL A 92 -3.34 -12.19 -5.07
N GLU A 93 -4.58 -12.47 -4.66
CA GLU A 93 -5.79 -12.15 -5.43
C GLU A 93 -5.93 -10.65 -5.68
N LYS A 94 -5.62 -9.82 -4.68
CA LYS A 94 -5.58 -8.35 -4.82
C LYS A 94 -4.38 -7.83 -5.62
N GLY A 95 -3.41 -8.70 -5.92
CA GLY A 95 -2.16 -8.32 -6.59
C GLY A 95 -1.16 -7.57 -5.72
N PHE A 96 -1.42 -7.36 -4.43
CA PHE A 96 -0.50 -6.67 -3.51
C PHE A 96 0.80 -7.42 -3.26
N ILE A 97 0.78 -8.75 -3.37
CA ILE A 97 1.97 -9.59 -3.30
C ILE A 97 1.95 -10.60 -4.44
N TRP A 98 3.12 -11.07 -4.83
CA TRP A 98 3.28 -12.13 -5.82
C TRP A 98 4.45 -13.05 -5.42
N PRO A 99 4.46 -14.31 -5.90
CA PRO A 99 5.61 -15.20 -5.73
C PRO A 99 6.87 -14.57 -6.34
N SER A 100 7.97 -14.54 -5.60
CA SER A 100 9.25 -14.01 -6.07
C SER A 100 10.38 -15.03 -5.92
N SER A 101 11.37 -14.96 -6.80
CA SER A 101 12.60 -15.76 -6.79
C SER A 101 13.78 -15.00 -6.16
N SER A 102 13.50 -14.11 -5.22
CA SER A 102 14.50 -13.24 -4.59
C SER A 102 15.57 -14.03 -3.82
N SER A 103 16.83 -13.59 -3.92
CA SER A 103 17.95 -14.14 -3.14
C SER A 103 17.92 -13.72 -1.66
N THR A 104 17.02 -12.79 -1.31
CA THR A 104 16.77 -12.32 0.06
C THR A 104 15.33 -12.61 0.50
N GLY A 105 15.12 -12.81 1.79
CA GLY A 105 13.81 -13.06 2.37
C GLY A 105 13.75 -12.67 3.85
N ALA A 106 12.63 -12.10 4.26
CA ALA A 106 12.36 -11.69 5.63
C ALA A 106 11.36 -12.66 6.29
N PRO A 107 11.58 -13.08 7.54
CA PRO A 107 10.65 -13.96 8.23
C PRO A 107 9.40 -13.19 8.70
N VAL A 108 8.33 -13.94 8.93
CA VAL A 108 7.03 -13.41 9.35
C VAL A 108 6.69 -13.92 10.74
N PHE A 109 6.10 -13.06 11.56
CA PHE A 109 5.57 -13.41 12.87
C PHE A 109 4.21 -12.73 13.10
N PHE A 110 3.51 -13.14 14.16
CA PHE A 110 2.19 -12.63 14.50
C PHE A 110 2.18 -11.91 15.84
N VAL A 111 1.53 -10.76 15.88
CA VAL A 111 1.26 -9.98 17.09
C VAL A 111 -0.24 -9.97 17.39
N LYS A 112 -0.61 -10.20 18.65
CA LYS A 112 -2.02 -10.17 19.08
C LYS A 112 -2.53 -8.72 19.13
N LYS A 113 -3.66 -8.44 18.49
CA LYS A 113 -4.33 -7.13 18.60
C LYS A 113 -5.09 -7.02 19.94
N LYS A 114 -5.29 -5.79 20.41
CA LYS A 114 -5.98 -5.47 21.68
C LYS A 114 -7.40 -6.07 21.75
N TYR A 115 -8.15 -6.01 20.65
CA TYR A 115 -9.54 -6.48 20.57
C TYR A 115 -9.66 -7.91 19.99
N GLY A 116 -8.58 -8.69 20.06
CA GLY A 116 -8.51 -10.02 19.46
C GLY A 116 -8.04 -10.01 17.99
N GLY A 117 -7.76 -11.20 17.47
CA GLY A 117 -7.16 -11.38 16.15
C GLY A 117 -5.64 -11.26 16.14
N LEU A 118 -5.05 -11.67 15.01
CA LEU A 118 -3.62 -11.67 14.77
C LEU A 118 -3.27 -10.62 13.71
N ARG A 119 -2.18 -9.89 13.93
CA ARG A 119 -1.57 -9.00 12.93
C ARG A 119 -0.31 -9.69 12.41
N LEU A 120 -0.25 -9.89 11.11
CA LEU A 120 0.94 -10.35 10.42
C LEU A 120 1.99 -9.22 10.42
N CYS A 121 3.21 -9.55 10.85
CA CYS A 121 4.34 -8.64 10.88
C CYS A 121 5.52 -9.29 10.17
N VAL A 122 6.09 -8.58 9.19
CA VAL A 122 7.29 -9.01 8.48
C VAL A 122 8.50 -8.38 9.17
N ASP A 123 9.49 -9.19 9.52
CA ASP A 123 10.72 -8.73 10.14
C ASP A 123 11.71 -8.18 9.09
N TYR A 124 11.57 -6.90 8.78
CA TYR A 124 12.49 -6.18 7.91
C TYR A 124 13.74 -5.65 8.62
N HIS A 125 14.08 -6.06 9.86
CA HIS A 125 15.21 -5.46 10.59
C HIS A 125 16.53 -5.58 9.82
N LYS A 126 16.82 -6.75 9.24
CA LYS A 126 18.03 -6.96 8.43
C LYS A 126 18.03 -6.12 7.15
N LEU A 127 16.89 -6.03 6.46
CA LEU A 127 16.74 -5.22 5.25
C LEU A 127 16.88 -3.73 5.55
N LYS A 128 16.26 -3.26 6.64
CA LYS A 128 16.32 -1.87 7.09
C LYS A 128 17.73 -1.44 7.45
N ALA A 129 18.58 -2.35 7.94
CA ALA A 129 19.97 -2.05 8.26
C ALA A 129 20.82 -1.70 7.03
N VAL A 130 20.50 -2.30 5.88
CA VAL A 130 21.19 -2.04 4.60
C VAL A 130 20.43 -1.06 3.71
N THR A 131 19.25 -0.58 4.11
CA THR A 131 18.47 0.38 3.30
C THR A 131 18.91 1.80 3.61
N ARG A 132 19.20 2.59 2.58
CA ARG A 132 19.49 4.02 2.70
C ARG A 132 18.31 4.75 3.31
N ARG A 133 18.52 5.44 4.43
CA ARG A 133 17.47 6.21 5.08
C ARG A 133 17.11 7.43 4.25
N ASN A 134 15.84 7.53 3.87
CA ASN A 134 15.29 8.71 3.23
C ASN A 134 14.74 9.67 4.31
N LYS A 135 15.16 10.93 4.29
CA LYS A 135 14.73 11.96 5.24
C LYS A 135 13.91 12.99 4.47
N TYR A 136 12.63 13.11 4.82
CA TYR A 136 11.76 14.15 4.30
C TYR A 136 11.49 15.20 5.38
N PRO A 137 11.41 16.48 5.01
CA PRO A 137 11.06 17.54 5.95
C PRO A 137 9.62 17.34 6.45
N VAL A 138 9.40 17.60 7.74
CA VAL A 138 8.06 17.71 8.31
C VAL A 138 7.62 19.17 8.21
N PHE A 139 6.39 19.41 7.77
CA PHE A 139 5.85 20.76 7.64
C PHE A 139 5.48 21.32 9.02
N ASN A 140 6.12 22.43 9.40
CA ASN A 140 5.81 23.20 10.60
C ASN A 140 5.49 24.64 10.19
N GLY A 141 4.40 25.23 10.68
CA GLY A 141 4.12 26.67 10.49
C GLY A 141 2.73 27.06 9.95
N SER A 142 1.77 26.13 9.82
CA SER A 142 0.38 26.46 9.48
C SER A 142 -0.49 26.65 10.72
N SER A 143 -1.51 27.51 10.61
CA SER A 143 -2.48 27.78 11.68
C SER A 143 -3.78 26.98 11.54
N ILE A 144 -4.08 26.50 10.34
CA ILE A 144 -5.28 25.71 10.02
C ILE A 144 -4.83 24.37 9.44
N PHE A 145 -5.46 23.29 9.89
CA PHE A 145 -5.17 21.93 9.48
C PHE A 145 -6.46 21.18 9.16
N SER A 146 -6.43 20.36 8.12
CA SER A 146 -7.42 19.32 7.85
C SER A 146 -6.78 17.95 8.03
N LYS A 147 -7.57 16.94 8.39
CA LYS A 147 -7.11 15.56 8.56
C LYS A 147 -7.79 14.67 7.53
N ILE A 148 -6.98 13.95 6.76
CA ILE A 148 -7.43 12.96 5.80
C ILE A 148 -6.67 11.66 6.11
N ASP A 149 -7.39 10.57 6.31
CA ASP A 149 -6.80 9.26 6.57
C ASP A 149 -6.97 8.38 5.31
N LEU A 150 -5.86 7.89 4.76
CA LEU A 150 -5.86 7.01 3.60
C LEU A 150 -6.02 5.54 4.05
N ARG A 151 -7.01 4.85 3.51
CA ARG A 151 -7.20 3.41 3.75
C ARG A 151 -6.09 2.64 3.05
N GLY A 152 -5.37 1.79 3.79
CA GLY A 152 -4.35 0.93 3.20
C GLY A 152 -3.19 1.70 2.54
N ALA A 153 -2.88 2.92 2.99
CA ALA A 153 -1.97 3.86 2.35
C ALA A 153 -0.65 3.27 1.79
N TYR A 154 -0.05 2.31 2.50
CA TYR A 154 1.18 1.64 2.05
C TYR A 154 0.99 0.80 0.77
N ASN A 155 -0.17 0.19 0.59
CA ASN A 155 -0.49 -0.62 -0.59
C ASN A 155 -0.79 0.25 -1.81
N LEU A 156 -1.07 1.55 -1.60
CA LEU A 156 -1.22 2.55 -2.66
C LEU A 156 0.14 3.09 -3.15
N LEU A 157 1.26 2.61 -2.60
CA LEU A 157 2.60 2.92 -3.10
C LEU A 157 3.12 1.74 -3.91
N ARG A 158 3.28 1.94 -5.22
CA ARG A 158 3.87 0.94 -6.10
C ARG A 158 5.36 0.84 -5.84
N ILE A 159 5.86 -0.39 -5.66
CA ILE A 159 7.30 -0.65 -5.58
C ILE A 159 7.85 -0.66 -7.01
N LYS A 160 8.96 0.04 -7.23
CA LYS A 160 9.65 0.02 -8.53
C LYS A 160 10.12 -1.40 -8.85
N GLU A 161 9.95 -1.84 -10.09
CA GLU A 161 10.46 -3.13 -10.53
C GLU A 161 11.97 -3.23 -10.29
N GLY A 162 12.39 -4.41 -9.80
CA GLY A 162 13.79 -4.73 -9.62
C GLY A 162 14.48 -4.88 -10.97
N VAL A 163 15.77 -4.53 -11.00
CA VAL A 163 16.67 -4.78 -12.14
C VAL A 163 17.38 -6.11 -11.93
#